data_AF-B3MAY1-F1
#
_entry.id   AF-B3MAY1-F1
#
_cell.length_a   1.000
_cell.length_b   1.000
_cell.length_c   1.000
_cell.angle_alpha   90.00
_cell.angle_beta   90.00
_cell.angle_gamma   90.00
#
_symmetry.space_group_name_H-M   'P 1'
#
loop_
_entity.id
_entity.type
_entity.pdbx_description
1 polymer ?
#
loop_
_entity_poly.entity_id
_entity_poly.type
_entity_poly.pdbx_seq_one_letter_code
_entity_poly.pdbx_strand_id
1 'polypeptide(L)'
;MASQEEEEIYTEDETNQAMSLLKENQLPMSELLTALKYVRILNDSLNPGHGIQDPPIVPVPEVAPPPFDWDEKEDQPMIRQL
;
A
#
# COMPACT_ATOMS: atom_id res chain seq x y z
N MET A 1 11.53 -12.81 0.97
CA MET A 1 10.66 -11.62 0.90
C MET A 1 11.58 -10.41 0.99
N ALA A 2 11.90 -9.79 -0.15
CA ALA A 2 12.65 -8.54 -0.15
C ALA A 2 11.63 -7.42 0.03
N SER A 3 11.47 -6.92 1.25
CA SER A 3 10.78 -5.66 1.47
C SER A 3 11.68 -4.58 0.87
N GLN A 4 11.38 -4.18 -0.36
CA GLN A 4 11.99 -3.00 -0.96
C GLN A 4 11.47 -1.82 -0.15
N GLU A 5 12.22 -1.42 0.87
CA GLU A 5 12.05 -0.14 1.55
C GLU A 5 12.35 0.92 0.49
N GLU A 6 11.35 1.26 -0.31
CA GLU A 6 11.36 2.47 -1.12
C GLU A 6 11.51 3.62 -0.13
N GLU A 7 12.74 4.12 -0.02
CA GLU A 7 13.08 5.27 0.77
C GLU A 7 12.24 6.44 0.21
N GLU A 8 11.10 6.71 0.84
CA GLU A 8 10.19 7.78 0.41
C GLU A 8 10.93 9.12 0.52
N ILE A 9 11.45 9.60 -0.60
CA ILE A 9 12.11 10.91 -0.66
C ILE A 9 11.02 11.98 -0.63
N TYR A 10 11.07 12.81 0.40
CA TYR A 10 10.23 14.00 0.53
C TYR A 10 10.99 15.22 0.01
N THR A 11 10.28 16.11 -0.65
CA THR A 11 10.82 17.37 -1.13
C THR A 11 11.03 18.36 0.02
N GLU A 12 11.86 19.37 -0.19
CA GLU A 12 12.09 20.44 0.79
C GLU A 12 10.78 21.17 1.13
N ASP A 13 9.93 21.42 0.13
CA ASP A 13 8.62 22.06 0.31
C ASP A 13 7.68 21.21 1.17
N GLU A 14 7.60 19.90 0.94
CA GLU A 14 6.81 18.98 1.76
C GLU A 14 7.32 18.96 3.21
N THR A 15 8.64 18.98 3.38
CA THR A 15 9.28 19.01 4.71
C THR A 15 8.98 20.30 5.45
N ASN A 16 9.08 21.45 4.77
CA ASN A 16 8.76 22.76 5.35
C ASN A 16 7.29 22.87 5.76
N GLN A 17 6.39 22.35 4.93
CA GLN A 17 4.96 22.28 5.26
C GLN A 17 4.70 21.38 6.46
N ALA A 18 5.28 20.18 6.50
CA ALA A 18 5.14 19.24 7.61
C ALA A 18 5.66 19.84 8.93
N MET A 19 6.82 20.50 8.90
CA MET A 19 7.40 21.20 10.05
C MET A 19 6.51 22.35 10.55
N SER A 20 5.88 23.09 9.63
CA SER A 20 4.93 24.15 9.98
C SER A 20 3.69 23.56 10.65
N LEU A 21 3.17 22.47 10.10
CA LEU A 21 2.01 21.74 10.62
C LEU A 21 2.26 21.20 12.03
N LEU A 22 3.44 20.64 12.29
CA LEU A 22 3.85 20.21 13.63
C LEU A 22 3.88 21.40 14.61
N LYS A 23 4.46 22.53 14.20
CA LYS A 23 4.59 23.73 15.04
C LYS A 23 3.24 24.35 15.38
N GLU A 24 2.35 24.48 14.40
CA GLU A 24 1.01 25.05 14.58
C GLU A 24 0.15 24.21 15.53
N ASN A 25 0.26 22.89 15.42
CA ASN A 25 -0.51 21.95 16.23
C ASN A 25 0.22 21.51 17.51
N GLN A 26 1.40 22.07 17.79
CA GLN A 26 2.26 21.71 18.93
C GLN A 26 2.52 20.20 19.03
N LEU A 27 2.70 19.54 17.88
CA LEU A 27 2.95 18.11 17.79
C LEU A 27 4.44 17.79 18.03
N PRO A 28 4.75 16.62 18.60
CA PRO A 28 6.13 16.19 18.81
C PRO A 28 6.81 15.83 17.47
N MET A 29 8.14 15.92 17.45
CA MET A 29 8.94 15.59 16.25
C MET A 29 8.82 14.10 15.84
N SER A 30 8.36 13.23 16.75
CA SER A 30 8.03 11.83 16.41
C SER A 30 6.95 11.71 15.35
N GLU A 31 6.10 12.73 15.19
CA GLU A 31 5.04 12.76 14.17
C GLU A 31 5.50 13.32 12.83
N LEU A 32 6.78 13.65 12.65
CA LEU A 32 7.27 14.26 11.41
C LEU A 32 6.97 13.39 10.18
N LEU A 33 7.20 12.08 10.26
CA LEU A 33 6.90 11.17 9.15
C LEU A 33 5.40 11.12 8.84
N THR A 34 4.56 11.10 9.88
CA THR A 34 3.10 11.15 9.73
C THR A 34 2.66 12.45 9.05
N ALA A 35 3.22 13.58 9.47
CA ALA A 35 2.95 14.90 8.89
C ALA A 35 3.41 14.99 7.43
N LEU A 36 4.58 14.43 7.10
CA LEU A 36 5.10 14.35 5.73
C LEU A 36 4.16 13.56 4.80
N LYS A 37 3.68 12.39 5.25
CA LYS A 37 2.69 11.60 4.49
C LYS A 37 1.38 12.36 4.30
N TYR A 38 0.91 13.04 5.33
CA TYR A 38 -0.30 13.86 5.26
C TYR A 38 -0.16 14.99 4.22
N VAL A 39 0.96 15.71 4.25
CA VAL A 39 1.25 16.77 3.26
C VAL A 39 1.32 16.21 1.84
N ARG A 40 1.96 15.05 1.64
CA ARG A 40 2.01 14.40 0.32
C ARG A 40 0.62 14.04 -0.20
N ILE A 41 -0.23 13.45 0.62
CA ILE A 41 -1.62 13.13 0.25
C ILE A 41 -2.40 14.41 -0.10
N LEU A 42 -2.21 15.49 0.66
CA LEU A 42 -2.84 16.78 0.36
C LEU A 42 -2.36 17.35 -0.99
N ASN A 43 -1.06 17.32 -1.25
CA ASN A 43 -0.48 17.81 -2.51
C ASN A 43 -0.93 16.98 -3.71
N ASP A 44 -0.98 15.65 -3.57
CA ASP A 44 -1.49 14.73 -4.60
C ASP A 44 -2.99 14.94 -4.84
N SER A 45 -3.77 15.25 -3.81
CA SER A 45 -5.21 15.55 -3.95
C SER A 45 -5.48 16.87 -4.71
N LEU A 46 -4.55 17.83 -4.62
CA LEU A 46 -4.60 19.10 -5.34
C LEU A 46 -4.03 19.00 -6.77
N ASN A 47 -3.18 18.00 -7.02
CA ASN A 47 -2.58 17.71 -8.33
C ASN A 47 -2.70 16.20 -8.64
N PRO A 48 -3.86 15.75 -9.17
CA PRO A 48 -4.13 14.33 -9.44
C PRO A 48 -3.22 13.70 -10.53
N GLY A 49 -2.22 14.42 -11.03
CA GLY A 49 -1.25 13.94 -12.01
C GLY A 49 0.06 13.41 -11.43
N HIS A 50 0.23 13.38 -10.10
CA HIS A 50 1.44 12.86 -9.44
C HIS A 50 1.20 11.73 -8.44
N GLY A 51 -0.05 11.28 -8.29
CA GLY A 51 -0.39 10.16 -7.43
C GLY A 51 0.31 8.88 -7.90
N ILE A 52 0.96 8.21 -6.95
CA ILE A 52 1.31 6.78 -6.92
C ILE A 52 1.29 6.16 -8.31
N GLN A 53 2.47 5.93 -8.90
CA GLN A 53 2.55 5.06 -10.09
C GLN A 53 1.84 3.76 -9.72
N ASP A 54 0.62 3.57 -10.22
CA ASP A 54 0.00 2.26 -10.23
C ASP A 54 1.09 1.34 -10.79
N PRO A 55 1.44 0.25 -10.09
CA PRO A 55 2.38 -0.70 -10.65
C PRO A 55 1.89 -1.01 -12.06
N PRO A 56 2.79 -1.03 -13.07
CA PRO A 56 2.39 -1.15 -14.46
C PRO A 56 1.37 -2.28 -14.53
N ILE A 57 0.17 -1.97 -15.04
CA ILE A 57 -0.91 -2.95 -15.20
C ILE A 57 -0.36 -4.01 -16.16
N VAL A 58 0.32 -5.01 -15.61
CA VAL A 58 0.75 -6.17 -16.37
C VAL A 58 -0.56 -6.84 -16.74
N PRO A 59 -0.90 -6.96 -18.03
CA PRO A 59 -2.08 -7.69 -18.43
C PRO A 59 -1.92 -9.11 -17.89
N VAL A 60 -2.66 -9.45 -16.84
CA VAL A 60 -2.70 -10.81 -16.34
C VAL A 60 -3.35 -11.62 -17.46
N PRO A 61 -2.64 -12.56 -18.09
CA PRO A 61 -3.25 -13.41 -19.09
C PRO A 61 -4.44 -14.10 -18.42
N GLU A 62 -5.62 -13.98 -19.03
CA GLU A 62 -6.84 -14.62 -18.55
C GLU A 62 -6.64 -16.14 -18.65
N VAL A 63 -6.16 -16.75 -17.57
CA VAL A 63 -6.04 -18.19 -17.46
C VAL A 63 -7.44 -18.72 -17.18
N ALA A 64 -7.98 -19.50 -18.12
CA ALA A 64 -9.22 -20.22 -17.88
C ALA A 64 -9.07 -21.07 -16.61
N PRO A 65 -10.02 -21.01 -15.66
CA PRO A 65 -9.96 -21.87 -14.49
C PRO A 65 -9.91 -23.33 -14.95
N PRO A 66 -9.17 -24.20 -14.24
CA PRO A 66 -9.20 -25.62 -14.53
C PRO A 66 -10.66 -26.11 -14.48
N PRO A 67 -11.05 -27.06 -15.33
CA PRO A 67 -12.39 -27.63 -15.29
C PRO A 67 -12.65 -28.14 -13.88
N PHE A 68 -13.65 -27.55 -13.22
CA PHE A 68 -14.09 -28.00 -11.92
C PHE A 68 -14.91 -29.28 -12.15
N ASP A 69 -14.29 -30.42 -11.89
CA ASP A 69 -14.92 -31.74 -11.99
C ASP A 69 -15.76 -31.95 -10.73
N TRP A 70 -17.08 -31.75 -10.85
CA TRP A 70 -18.03 -32.02 -9.76
C TRP A 70 -18.19 -33.53 -9.48
N ASP A 71 -17.60 -34.41 -10.31
CA ASP A 71 -17.59 -35.87 -10.13
C ASP A 71 -16.58 -36.31 -9.05
N GLU A 72 -16.98 -36.07 -7.79
CA GLU A 72 -17.26 -37.15 -6.85
C GLU A 72 -16.15 -38.20 -6.61
N LYS A 73 -15.20 -37.87 -5.70
CA LYS A 73 -14.63 -38.81 -4.70
C LYS A 73 -14.28 -38.11 -3.38
N GLU A 74 -15.19 -37.28 -2.87
CA GLU A 74 -15.18 -36.89 -1.46
C GLU A 74 -16.02 -37.89 -0.66
N ASP A 75 -15.43 -39.00 -0.24
CA ASP A 75 -15.97 -39.82 0.86
C ASP A 75 -14.86 -40.66 1.50
N GLN A 76 -13.77 -40.01 1.90
CA GLN A 76 -12.87 -40.62 2.89
C GLN A 76 -12.90 -39.82 4.19
N PRO A 77 -13.56 -40.32 5.25
CA PRO A 77 -13.39 -39.74 6.57
C PRO A 77 -11.94 -39.98 7.01
N MET A 78 -11.14 -38.91 7.04
CA MET A 78 -9.83 -38.94 7.71
C MET A 78 -10.07 -39.18 9.21
N ILE A 79 -9.91 -40.42 9.64
CA ILE A 79 -9.86 -40.79 11.06
C ILE A 79 -8.60 -40.14 11.65
N ARG A 80 -8.77 -39.07 12.45
CA ARG A 80 -7.70 -38.57 13.31
C ARG A 80 -7.56 -39.53 14.49
N GLN A 81 -6.53 -40.37 14.46
CA GLN A 81 -6.11 -41.11 15.65
C GLN A 81 -5.45 -40.13 16.63
N LEU A 82 -5.98 -40.09 17.85
CA LEU A 82 -5.40 -39.40 19.01
C LEU A 82 -4.31 -40.27 19.63
#